data_AF-A0A977XRJ4-F1
#
_entry.id   AF-A0A977XRJ4-F1
#
_cell.length_a   1.000
_cell.length_b   1.000
_cell.length_c   1.000
_cell.angle_alpha   90.00
_cell.angle_beta   90.00
_cell.angle_gamma   90.00
#
_symmetry.space_group_name_H-M   'P 1'
#
loop_
_entity.id
_entity.type
_entity.pdbx_description
1 polymer ?
#
loop_
_entity_poly.entity_id
_entity_poly.type
_entity_poly.pdbx_seq_one_letter_code
_entity_poly.pdbx_strand_id
1 'polypeptide(L)'
;MEIITFQPLIDVEGLTNQADRDAAVERVKAYFPYMRALRTTVTYITTNRSYDLSSHTDDVAVIAADLATFADLAAAYAKADGGPMLKIGYEHLSWGAHINTFDKTWEAIARADRPNLGFVFDTFNFLAVEYANPYNPAGHGRIHDTPEESLKVVRARLAKLVELIPGDKIFVVQVADAALVDPKSLKPPTAATEKWTPDHEPPHRQWSTSHRLFPNEESLGGYMPVADCVAAILATVSTLLSSHDVQPPHTLTDTCYAYRTAGLQGCLHARDLQRLDPREQPQGGPVARAALVRRSGGVRGRGAGHRALLV
;
A
#
# COMPACT_ATOMS: atom_id res chain seq x y z
N MET A 1 -2.11 21.19 11.03
CA MET A 1 -2.51 19.78 10.86
C MET A 1 -3.54 19.75 9.75
N GLU A 2 -3.38 18.85 8.79
CA GLU A 2 -4.24 18.69 7.61
C GLU A 2 -4.78 17.26 7.58
N ILE A 3 -6.00 17.07 7.08
CA ILE A 3 -6.59 15.75 6.86
C ILE A 3 -6.31 15.37 5.41
N ILE A 4 -5.28 14.55 5.19
CA ILE A 4 -4.84 14.18 3.83
C ILE A 4 -5.69 13.07 3.20
N THR A 5 -6.44 12.32 4.00
CA THR A 5 -7.39 11.31 3.50
C THR A 5 -8.52 11.04 4.49
N PHE A 6 -9.69 10.65 3.97
CA PHE A 6 -10.81 10.13 4.76
C PHE A 6 -11.10 8.69 4.34
N GLN A 7 -11.00 7.72 5.26
CA GLN A 7 -10.92 6.31 4.91
C GLN A 7 -11.37 5.36 6.03
N PRO A 8 -11.66 4.08 5.70
CA PRO A 8 -11.80 3.51 4.35
C PRO A 8 -13.26 3.30 3.94
N LEU A 9 -13.53 3.31 2.63
CA LEU A 9 -14.72 2.68 2.04
C LEU A 9 -14.45 1.18 1.86
N ILE A 10 -15.39 0.34 2.27
CA ILE A 10 -15.21 -1.11 2.35
C ILE A 10 -16.37 -1.85 1.70
N ASP A 11 -16.07 -2.99 1.07
CA ASP A 11 -17.06 -3.95 0.58
C ASP A 11 -18.11 -3.29 -0.35
N VAL A 12 -17.65 -2.53 -1.36
CA VAL A 12 -18.52 -1.75 -2.27
C VAL A 12 -18.47 -2.19 -3.72
N GLU A 13 -17.37 -2.81 -4.15
CA GLU A 13 -17.14 -3.20 -5.54
C GLU A 13 -17.38 -4.69 -5.78
N GLY A 14 -17.72 -5.03 -7.02
CA GLY A 14 -17.89 -6.42 -7.47
C GLY A 14 -19.17 -7.09 -7.01
N LEU A 15 -20.08 -6.37 -6.33
CA LEU A 15 -21.31 -6.96 -5.78
C LEU A 15 -22.21 -7.52 -6.89
N THR A 16 -22.75 -8.73 -6.71
CA THR A 16 -23.55 -9.42 -7.74
C THR A 16 -25.04 -9.07 -7.68
N ASN A 17 -25.55 -8.69 -6.51
CA ASN A 17 -26.93 -8.28 -6.31
C ASN A 17 -27.13 -6.79 -6.60
N GLN A 18 -28.12 -6.44 -7.42
CA GLN A 18 -28.36 -5.04 -7.82
C GLN A 18 -28.72 -4.12 -6.64
N ALA A 19 -29.52 -4.58 -5.68
CA ALA A 19 -29.87 -3.76 -4.51
C ALA A 19 -28.64 -3.46 -3.64
N ASP A 20 -27.71 -4.40 -3.51
CA ASP A 20 -26.47 -4.19 -2.77
C ASP A 20 -25.53 -3.22 -3.51
N ARG A 21 -25.48 -3.29 -4.84
CA ARG A 21 -24.77 -2.32 -5.69
C ARG A 21 -25.33 -0.90 -5.53
N ASP A 22 -26.65 -0.77 -5.57
CA ASP A 22 -27.32 0.53 -5.38
C ASP A 22 -27.03 1.09 -3.98
N ALA A 23 -27.07 0.23 -2.95
CA ALA A 23 -26.70 0.62 -1.59
C ALA A 23 -25.21 1.01 -1.46
N ALA A 24 -24.31 0.33 -2.17
CA ALA A 24 -22.89 0.70 -2.22
C ALA A 24 -22.68 2.09 -2.85
N VAL A 25 -23.37 2.39 -3.94
CA VAL A 25 -23.37 3.73 -4.56
C VAL A 25 -23.77 4.81 -3.56
N GLU A 26 -24.85 4.60 -2.80
CA GLU A 26 -25.28 5.58 -1.78
C GLU A 26 -24.27 5.73 -0.64
N ARG A 27 -23.64 4.63 -0.19
CA ARG A 27 -22.55 4.69 0.82
C ARG A 27 -21.36 5.50 0.32
N VAL A 28 -20.94 5.31 -0.93
CA VAL A 28 -19.84 6.08 -1.52
C VAL A 28 -20.21 7.57 -1.62
N LYS A 29 -21.40 7.90 -2.12
CA LYS A 29 -21.87 9.31 -2.20
C LYS A 29 -21.91 9.98 -0.83
N ALA A 30 -22.28 9.25 0.21
CA ALA A 30 -22.35 9.78 1.57
C ALA A 30 -21.00 10.28 2.10
N TYR A 31 -19.86 9.83 1.55
CA TYR A 31 -18.53 10.31 1.96
C TYR A 31 -18.25 11.75 1.51
N PHE A 32 -18.76 12.17 0.35
CA PHE A 32 -18.32 13.43 -0.28
C PHE A 32 -18.59 14.69 0.57
N PRO A 33 -19.76 14.86 1.22
CA PRO A 33 -19.98 15.98 2.12
C PRO A 33 -19.03 15.98 3.33
N TYR A 34 -18.70 14.80 3.87
CA TYR A 34 -17.71 14.70 4.95
C TYR A 34 -16.30 15.06 4.48
N MET A 35 -15.91 14.62 3.29
CA MET A 35 -14.63 15.01 2.70
C MET A 35 -14.51 16.53 2.59
N ARG A 36 -15.59 17.22 2.17
CA ARG A 36 -15.64 18.69 2.16
C ARG A 36 -15.53 19.31 3.54
N ALA A 37 -16.29 18.81 4.50
CA ALA A 37 -16.24 19.31 5.89
C ALA A 37 -14.84 19.15 6.49
N LEU A 38 -14.16 18.04 6.19
CA LEU A 38 -12.80 17.73 6.63
C LEU A 38 -11.71 18.41 5.79
N ARG A 39 -12.09 19.11 4.71
CA ARG A 39 -11.18 19.75 3.75
C ARG A 39 -10.15 18.78 3.15
N THR A 40 -10.59 17.56 2.86
CA THR A 40 -9.79 16.55 2.18
C THR A 40 -10.34 16.27 0.79
N THR A 41 -9.46 15.93 -0.15
CA THR A 41 -9.84 15.58 -1.53
C THR A 41 -9.70 14.10 -1.84
N VAL A 42 -9.19 13.28 -0.91
CA VAL A 42 -8.85 11.88 -1.17
C VAL A 42 -9.57 10.95 -0.20
N THR A 43 -10.33 10.01 -0.73
CA THR A 43 -10.80 8.81 -0.02
C THR A 43 -10.32 7.60 -0.80
N TYR A 44 -10.45 6.41 -0.23
CA TYR A 44 -10.15 5.20 -0.97
C TYR A 44 -11.04 4.03 -0.56
N ILE A 45 -11.15 3.09 -1.50
CA ILE A 45 -11.85 1.83 -1.37
C ILE A 45 -10.80 0.73 -1.17
N THR A 46 -11.01 -0.15 -0.22
CA THR A 46 -10.22 -1.38 -0.10
C THR A 46 -10.89 -2.51 -0.88
N THR A 47 -10.10 -3.43 -1.43
CA THR A 47 -10.62 -4.66 -2.04
C THR A 47 -11.62 -5.37 -1.15
N ASN A 48 -12.71 -5.85 -1.73
CA ASN A 48 -13.79 -6.55 -1.04
C ASN A 48 -13.23 -7.69 -0.19
N ARG A 49 -13.56 -7.68 1.10
CA ARG A 49 -13.04 -8.60 2.12
C ARG A 49 -14.11 -9.56 2.61
N SER A 50 -15.30 -9.54 2.01
CA SER A 50 -16.32 -10.56 2.26
C SER A 50 -15.87 -11.90 1.69
N TYR A 51 -15.85 -12.94 2.50
CA TYR A 51 -15.59 -14.30 2.03
C TYR A 51 -16.88 -15.07 1.69
N ASP A 52 -18.02 -14.38 1.65
CA ASP A 52 -19.18 -14.85 0.90
C ASP A 52 -18.97 -14.57 -0.59
N LEU A 53 -18.18 -15.42 -1.25
CA LEU A 53 -17.78 -15.27 -2.66
C LEU A 53 -18.96 -15.38 -3.63
N SER A 54 -20.18 -15.67 -3.16
CA SER A 54 -21.39 -15.63 -3.99
C SER A 54 -22.00 -14.23 -4.08
N SER A 55 -21.66 -13.36 -3.12
CA SER A 55 -22.20 -12.00 -3.00
C SER A 55 -21.44 -10.97 -3.85
N HIS A 56 -20.28 -11.33 -4.38
CA HIS A 56 -19.47 -10.50 -5.26
C HIS A 56 -18.67 -11.35 -6.27
N THR A 57 -18.10 -10.74 -7.30
CA THR A 57 -17.39 -11.40 -8.41
C THR A 57 -15.91 -11.07 -8.42
N ASP A 58 -15.11 -12.00 -8.94
CA ASP A 58 -13.69 -11.80 -9.27
C ASP A 58 -13.47 -11.23 -10.68
N ASP A 59 -14.54 -10.97 -11.43
CA ASP A 59 -14.46 -10.35 -12.75
C ASP A 59 -13.97 -8.90 -12.63
N VAL A 60 -12.68 -8.72 -12.95
CA VAL A 60 -12.00 -7.42 -12.98
C VAL A 60 -12.75 -6.43 -13.87
N ALA A 61 -13.49 -6.90 -14.88
CA ALA A 61 -14.26 -6.04 -15.75
C ALA A 61 -15.41 -5.34 -15.02
N VAL A 62 -16.11 -6.08 -14.17
CA VAL A 62 -17.22 -5.59 -13.34
C VAL A 62 -16.67 -4.65 -12.27
N ILE A 63 -15.60 -5.08 -11.60
CA ILE A 63 -14.91 -4.27 -10.57
C ILE A 63 -14.46 -2.93 -11.15
N ALA A 64 -13.83 -2.92 -12.32
CA ALA A 64 -13.42 -1.70 -13.00
C ALA A 64 -14.61 -0.77 -13.33
N ALA A 65 -15.75 -1.32 -13.75
CA ALA A 65 -16.96 -0.54 -14.03
C ALA A 65 -17.56 0.10 -12.77
N ASP A 66 -17.55 -0.62 -11.65
CA ASP A 66 -17.98 -0.08 -10.36
C ASP A 66 -17.04 1.05 -9.89
N LEU A 67 -15.72 0.84 -9.97
CA LEU A 67 -14.71 1.87 -9.64
C LEU A 67 -14.84 3.12 -10.51
N ALA A 68 -15.08 2.94 -11.81
CA ALA A 68 -15.34 4.05 -12.73
C ALA A 68 -16.60 4.84 -12.31
N THR A 69 -17.67 4.13 -11.94
CA THR A 69 -18.91 4.74 -11.44
C THR A 69 -18.64 5.58 -10.18
N PHE A 70 -17.88 5.07 -9.22
CA PHE A 70 -17.53 5.80 -8.00
C PHE A 70 -16.69 7.05 -8.28
N ALA A 71 -15.73 6.96 -9.20
CA ALA A 71 -14.94 8.10 -9.63
C ALA A 71 -15.79 9.16 -10.36
N ASP A 72 -16.72 8.74 -11.23
CA ASP A 72 -17.64 9.62 -11.94
C ASP A 72 -18.59 10.35 -10.97
N LEU A 73 -19.06 9.67 -9.93
CA LEU A 73 -19.87 10.28 -8.85
C LEU A 73 -19.08 11.34 -8.07
N ALA A 74 -17.82 11.06 -7.75
CA ALA A 74 -16.94 12.00 -7.06
C ALA A 74 -16.67 13.26 -7.92
N ALA A 75 -16.46 13.08 -9.23
CA ALA A 75 -16.28 14.17 -10.17
C ALA A 75 -17.57 15.00 -10.35
N ALA A 76 -18.73 14.35 -10.44
CA ALA A 76 -20.02 15.01 -10.54
C ALA A 76 -20.32 15.85 -9.28
N TYR A 77 -20.04 15.32 -8.10
CA TYR A 77 -20.17 16.05 -6.84
C TYR A 77 -19.28 17.30 -6.81
N ALA A 78 -17.99 17.14 -7.15
CA ALA A 78 -17.05 18.26 -7.19
C ALA A 78 -17.43 19.34 -8.21
N LYS A 79 -17.98 18.93 -9.36
CA LYS A 79 -18.50 19.87 -10.35
C LYS A 79 -19.73 20.62 -9.84
N ALA A 80 -20.64 19.93 -9.15
CA ALA A 80 -21.88 20.51 -8.66
C ALA A 80 -21.66 21.54 -7.54
N ASP A 81 -20.69 21.29 -6.65
CA ASP A 81 -20.37 22.20 -5.55
C ASP A 81 -19.30 23.26 -5.89
N GLY A 82 -18.67 23.15 -7.07
CA GLY A 82 -17.59 24.04 -7.51
C GLY A 82 -16.29 23.87 -6.71
N GLY A 83 -16.18 22.80 -5.92
CA GLY A 83 -15.03 22.50 -5.08
C GLY A 83 -13.90 21.78 -5.83
N PRO A 84 -12.76 21.55 -5.15
CA PRO A 84 -11.64 20.80 -5.74
C PRO A 84 -12.05 19.37 -6.09
N MET A 85 -11.43 18.80 -7.14
CA MET A 85 -11.70 17.44 -7.59
C MET A 85 -11.57 16.43 -6.43
N LEU A 86 -12.60 15.62 -6.25
CA LEU A 86 -12.56 14.48 -5.32
C LEU A 86 -11.94 13.27 -6.01
N LYS A 87 -10.96 12.66 -5.35
CA LYS A 87 -10.21 11.51 -5.81
C LYS A 87 -10.59 10.26 -5.04
N ILE A 88 -10.72 9.15 -5.76
CA ILE A 88 -10.95 7.82 -5.21
C ILE A 88 -9.66 7.00 -5.41
N GLY A 89 -9.12 6.46 -4.33
CA GLY A 89 -8.08 5.44 -4.37
C GLY A 89 -8.65 4.03 -4.36
N TYR A 90 -7.92 3.05 -4.89
CA TYR A 90 -8.21 1.62 -4.70
C TYR A 90 -7.00 0.89 -4.11
N GLU A 91 -7.20 0.22 -2.98
CA GLU A 91 -6.18 -0.45 -2.17
C GLU A 91 -6.41 -1.97 -2.18
N HIS A 92 -5.39 -2.78 -2.44
CA HIS A 92 -5.46 -4.21 -2.13
C HIS A 92 -5.19 -4.47 -0.66
N LEU A 93 -6.06 -5.25 -0.03
CA LEU A 93 -5.76 -5.89 1.25
C LEU A 93 -5.04 -7.20 0.98
N SER A 94 -4.07 -7.57 1.81
CA SER A 94 -3.39 -8.88 1.70
C SER A 94 -4.32 -10.06 2.00
N TRP A 95 -5.52 -9.77 2.50
CA TRP A 95 -6.63 -10.70 2.76
C TRP A 95 -7.91 -10.31 2.01
N GLY A 96 -7.79 -9.58 0.89
CA GLY A 96 -8.90 -9.36 -0.03
C GLY A 96 -9.40 -10.68 -0.61
N ALA A 97 -10.71 -10.78 -0.84
CA ALA A 97 -11.36 -12.05 -1.19
C ALA A 97 -10.98 -12.56 -2.60
N HIS A 98 -10.90 -11.66 -3.58
CA HIS A 98 -10.55 -11.99 -4.98
C HIS A 98 -9.31 -11.28 -5.49
N ILE A 99 -9.06 -10.06 -5.00
CA ILE A 99 -7.91 -9.23 -5.35
C ILE A 99 -7.13 -8.96 -4.07
N ASN A 100 -5.88 -9.42 -4.03
CA ASN A 100 -4.95 -9.17 -2.94
C ASN A 100 -3.54 -8.79 -3.43
N THR A 101 -3.38 -8.51 -4.73
CA THR A 101 -2.10 -8.18 -5.36
C THR A 101 -2.18 -6.85 -6.09
N PHE A 102 -1.06 -6.13 -6.10
CA PHE A 102 -1.01 -4.80 -6.72
C PHE A 102 -1.32 -4.82 -8.22
N ASP A 103 -0.92 -5.88 -8.95
CA ASP A 103 -1.09 -5.95 -10.40
C ASP A 103 -2.55 -6.15 -10.80
N LYS A 104 -3.32 -6.96 -10.06
CA LYS A 104 -4.78 -7.04 -10.26
C LYS A 104 -5.51 -5.76 -9.87
N THR A 105 -5.09 -5.11 -8.78
CA THR A 105 -5.64 -3.80 -8.39
C THR A 105 -5.37 -2.75 -9.46
N TRP A 106 -4.16 -2.72 -10.00
CA TRP A 106 -3.79 -1.82 -11.08
C TRP A 106 -4.56 -2.13 -12.37
N GLU A 107 -4.75 -3.40 -12.71
CA GLU A 107 -5.57 -3.81 -13.86
C GLU A 107 -6.99 -3.23 -13.78
N ALA A 108 -7.64 -3.31 -12.60
CA ALA A 108 -8.95 -2.72 -12.38
C ALA A 108 -8.95 -1.19 -12.55
N ILE A 109 -7.97 -0.50 -11.96
CA ILE A 109 -7.82 0.97 -12.06
C ILE A 109 -7.57 1.41 -13.51
N ALA A 110 -6.64 0.75 -14.19
CA ALA A 110 -6.27 1.07 -15.56
C ALA A 110 -7.44 0.84 -16.51
N ARG A 111 -8.20 -0.24 -16.32
CA ARG A 111 -9.40 -0.54 -17.12
C ARG A 111 -10.56 0.41 -16.86
N ALA A 112 -10.68 0.92 -15.62
CA ALA A 112 -11.70 1.91 -15.26
C ALA A 112 -11.44 3.27 -15.93
N ASP A 113 -10.17 3.60 -16.21
CA ASP A 113 -9.72 4.77 -16.97
C ASP A 113 -10.42 6.08 -16.55
N ARG A 114 -10.17 6.50 -15.30
CA ARG A 114 -10.64 7.79 -14.77
C ARG A 114 -9.50 8.61 -14.18
N PRO A 115 -9.39 9.91 -14.49
CA PRO A 115 -8.28 10.74 -14.02
C PRO A 115 -8.26 10.89 -12.49
N ASN A 116 -9.44 10.91 -11.86
CA ASN A 116 -9.60 11.00 -10.41
C ASN A 116 -9.73 9.63 -9.70
N LEU A 117 -9.41 8.55 -10.40
CA LEU A 117 -9.22 7.21 -9.83
C LEU A 117 -7.72 6.85 -9.84
N GLY A 118 -7.23 6.36 -8.71
CA GLY A 118 -5.82 6.05 -8.52
C GLY A 118 -5.58 4.88 -7.59
N PHE A 119 -4.31 4.54 -7.46
CA PHE A 119 -3.79 3.45 -6.65
C PHE A 119 -3.45 3.92 -5.24
N VAL A 120 -3.74 3.09 -4.25
CA VAL A 120 -3.28 3.24 -2.87
C VAL A 120 -2.32 2.12 -2.56
N PHE A 121 -1.13 2.48 -2.09
CA PHE A 121 -0.08 1.52 -1.79
C PHE A 121 0.15 1.44 -0.28
N ASP A 122 -0.12 0.28 0.30
CA ASP A 122 0.23 -0.04 1.69
C ASP A 122 1.38 -1.05 1.70
N THR A 123 2.52 -0.69 2.30
CA THR A 123 3.69 -1.56 2.38
C THR A 123 3.42 -2.84 3.15
N PHE A 124 2.55 -2.83 4.16
CA PHE A 124 2.14 -4.04 4.87
C PHE A 124 1.38 -4.96 3.94
N ASN A 125 0.34 -4.46 3.25
CA ASN A 125 -0.50 -5.31 2.41
C ASN A 125 0.32 -5.91 1.25
N PHE A 126 1.21 -5.12 0.64
CA PHE A 126 2.13 -5.62 -0.37
C PHE A 126 3.08 -6.70 0.20
N LEU A 127 3.81 -6.41 1.29
CA LEU A 127 4.81 -7.33 1.83
C LEU A 127 4.20 -8.57 2.49
N ALA A 128 2.97 -8.49 3.00
CA ALA A 128 2.23 -9.64 3.51
C ALA A 128 1.90 -10.67 2.41
N VAL A 129 1.89 -10.26 1.13
CA VAL A 129 1.68 -11.17 0.00
C VAL A 129 3.00 -11.58 -0.65
N GLU A 130 3.96 -10.66 -0.76
CA GLU A 130 5.16 -10.84 -1.58
C GLU A 130 6.40 -11.27 -0.79
N TYR A 131 6.39 -11.14 0.55
CA TYR A 131 7.56 -11.40 1.40
C TYR A 131 7.26 -12.31 2.60
N ALA A 132 6.18 -12.03 3.31
CA ALA A 132 5.94 -12.58 4.64
C ALA A 132 4.98 -13.79 4.62
N ASN A 133 5.26 -14.74 5.50
CA ASN A 133 4.35 -15.80 5.89
C ASN A 133 4.37 -15.87 7.44
N PRO A 134 3.41 -15.24 8.13
CA PRO A 134 3.39 -15.23 9.59
C PRO A 134 3.10 -16.62 10.20
N TYR A 135 2.75 -17.60 9.37
CA TYR A 135 2.53 -19.01 9.74
C TYR A 135 3.72 -19.91 9.36
N ASN A 136 4.85 -19.35 8.93
CA ASN A 136 6.02 -20.11 8.50
C ASN A 136 6.52 -21.05 9.63
N PRO A 137 6.58 -22.38 9.42
CA PRO A 137 6.89 -23.34 10.48
C PRO A 137 8.35 -23.30 10.96
N ALA A 138 9.26 -22.77 10.16
CA ALA A 138 10.66 -22.55 10.55
C ALA A 138 10.83 -21.26 11.38
N GLY A 139 9.78 -20.45 11.53
CA GLY A 139 9.75 -19.30 12.43
C GLY A 139 10.48 -18.06 11.93
N HIS A 140 11.02 -18.08 10.70
CA HIS A 140 11.69 -16.90 10.12
C HIS A 140 10.72 -15.94 9.41
N GLY A 141 9.43 -16.27 9.34
CA GLY A 141 8.35 -15.38 8.90
C GLY A 141 8.34 -15.01 7.41
N ARG A 142 9.22 -15.60 6.58
CA ARG A 142 9.28 -15.32 5.14
C ARG A 142 8.61 -16.43 4.33
N ILE A 143 8.21 -16.11 3.11
CA ILE A 143 7.71 -17.08 2.13
C ILE A 143 8.85 -18.00 1.66
N HIS A 144 10.02 -17.43 1.34
CA HIS A 144 11.19 -18.17 0.90
C HIS A 144 12.18 -18.38 2.07
N ASP A 145 12.91 -19.50 2.03
CA ASP A 145 13.79 -19.93 3.13
C ASP A 145 14.89 -18.89 3.41
N THR A 146 15.51 -18.39 2.33
CA THR A 146 16.65 -17.47 2.43
C THR A 146 16.22 -16.00 2.33
N PRO A 147 16.86 -15.09 3.10
CA PRO A 147 16.68 -13.65 2.92
C PRO A 147 16.99 -13.19 1.49
N GLU A 148 18.04 -13.73 0.87
CA GLU A 148 18.49 -13.36 -0.47
C GLU A 148 17.43 -13.66 -1.53
N GLU A 149 16.82 -14.84 -1.48
CA GLU A 149 15.73 -15.21 -2.39
C GLU A 149 14.48 -14.36 -2.14
N SER A 150 14.11 -14.16 -0.87
CA SER A 150 12.95 -13.33 -0.51
C SER A 150 13.10 -11.90 -1.04
N LEU A 151 14.26 -11.28 -0.85
CA LEU A 151 14.53 -9.92 -1.35
C LEU A 151 14.58 -9.87 -2.88
N LYS A 152 15.11 -10.92 -3.54
CA LYS A 152 15.11 -11.01 -5.00
C LYS A 152 13.68 -10.99 -5.56
N VAL A 153 12.76 -11.77 -4.97
CA VAL A 153 11.36 -11.81 -5.39
C VAL A 153 10.66 -10.47 -5.16
N VAL A 154 10.78 -9.92 -3.95
CA VAL A 154 10.19 -8.61 -3.60
C VAL A 154 10.66 -7.51 -4.55
N ARG A 155 11.97 -7.43 -4.81
CA ARG A 155 12.54 -6.40 -5.69
C ARG A 155 12.09 -6.55 -7.13
N ALA A 156 11.95 -7.78 -7.63
CA ALA A 156 11.39 -8.03 -8.96
C ALA A 156 9.92 -7.56 -9.06
N ARG A 157 9.12 -7.80 -8.02
CA ARG A 157 7.72 -7.34 -7.95
C ARG A 157 7.62 -5.81 -7.85
N LEU A 158 8.48 -5.18 -7.05
CA LEU A 158 8.59 -3.72 -6.98
C LEU A 158 9.04 -3.10 -8.30
N ALA A 159 9.98 -3.72 -9.03
CA ALA A 159 10.38 -3.26 -10.35
C ALA A 159 9.20 -3.28 -11.33
N LYS A 160 8.39 -4.35 -11.32
CA LYS A 160 7.15 -4.42 -12.10
C LYS A 160 6.15 -3.33 -11.69
N LEU A 161 6.01 -3.03 -10.39
CA LEU A 161 5.17 -1.93 -9.91
C LEU A 161 5.62 -0.59 -10.50
N VAL A 162 6.93 -0.32 -10.50
CA VAL A 162 7.51 0.93 -11.03
C VAL A 162 7.27 1.08 -12.53
N GLU A 163 7.33 -0.02 -13.28
CA GLU A 163 7.06 -0.03 -14.72
C GLU A 163 5.58 0.19 -15.03
N LEU A 164 4.68 -0.43 -14.25
CA LEU A 164 3.26 -0.47 -14.58
C LEU A 164 2.47 0.75 -14.10
N ILE A 165 2.80 1.30 -12.92
CA ILE A 165 1.96 2.29 -12.24
C ILE A 165 2.58 3.68 -12.37
N PRO A 166 1.96 4.62 -13.11
CA PRO A 166 2.40 6.00 -13.17
C PRO A 166 2.40 6.66 -11.79
N GLY A 167 3.43 7.45 -11.48
CA GLY A 167 3.56 8.09 -10.16
C GLY A 167 2.40 9.04 -9.82
N ASP A 168 1.81 9.72 -10.80
CA ASP A 168 0.64 10.59 -10.62
C ASP A 168 -0.66 9.83 -10.34
N LYS A 169 -0.66 8.52 -10.58
CA LYS A 169 -1.75 7.61 -10.22
C LYS A 169 -1.63 7.03 -8.81
N ILE A 170 -0.54 7.27 -8.09
CA ILE A 170 -0.40 6.83 -6.69
C ILE A 170 -0.90 7.96 -5.79
N PHE A 171 -2.08 7.80 -5.20
CA PHE A 171 -2.74 8.87 -4.45
C PHE A 171 -2.41 8.88 -2.96
N VAL A 172 -2.11 7.72 -2.39
CA VAL A 172 -1.83 7.56 -0.96
C VAL A 172 -0.80 6.46 -0.77
N VAL A 173 0.18 6.71 0.12
CA VAL A 173 1.16 5.71 0.53
C VAL A 173 1.04 5.48 2.04
N GLN A 174 0.80 4.23 2.42
CA GLN A 174 0.78 3.81 3.82
C GLN A 174 2.03 3.00 4.10
N VAL A 175 2.83 3.45 5.06
CA VAL A 175 4.11 2.85 5.40
C VAL A 175 4.00 2.20 6.77
N ALA A 176 3.97 0.87 6.76
CA ALA A 176 3.93 0.02 7.94
C ALA A 176 4.87 -1.17 7.79
N ASP A 177 5.56 -1.49 8.87
CA ASP A 177 6.27 -2.75 9.07
C ASP A 177 5.39 -3.69 9.90
N ALA A 178 5.88 -4.87 10.27
CA ALA A 178 5.17 -5.82 11.09
C ALA A 178 6.13 -6.67 11.90
N ALA A 179 5.69 -7.03 13.11
CA ALA A 179 6.46 -7.89 13.99
C ALA A 179 6.51 -9.31 13.42
N LEU A 180 7.70 -9.92 13.48
CA LEU A 180 7.85 -11.37 13.40
C LEU A 180 7.18 -11.99 14.62
N VAL A 181 6.30 -12.96 14.38
CA VAL A 181 5.51 -13.62 15.43
C VAL A 181 5.84 -15.10 15.51
N ASP A 182 5.61 -15.70 16.67
CA ASP A 182 5.51 -17.16 16.77
C ASP A 182 4.26 -17.61 16.00
N PRO A 183 4.38 -18.47 14.96
CA PRO A 183 3.24 -18.99 14.21
C PRO A 183 2.13 -19.57 15.11
N LYS A 184 2.50 -20.15 16.25
CA LYS A 184 1.56 -20.75 17.22
C LYS A 184 0.75 -19.73 18.01
N SER A 185 1.16 -18.46 17.98
CA SER A 185 0.43 -17.36 18.62
C SER A 185 -0.77 -16.87 17.80
N LEU A 186 -0.83 -17.24 16.52
CA LEU A 186 -1.93 -16.90 15.62
C LEU A 186 -2.95 -18.04 15.53
N LYS A 187 -4.22 -17.68 15.35
CA LYS A 187 -5.25 -18.63 14.93
C LYS A 187 -4.88 -19.11 13.53
N PRO A 188 -4.89 -20.43 13.27
CA PRO A 188 -4.68 -20.94 11.91
C PRO A 188 -5.68 -20.29 10.94
N PRO A 189 -5.24 -19.88 9.74
CA PRO A 189 -6.15 -19.30 8.77
C PRO A 189 -7.11 -20.38 8.27
N THR A 190 -8.35 -19.99 8.01
CA THR A 190 -9.34 -20.87 7.42
C THR A 190 -9.00 -21.10 5.95
N ALA A 191 -9.12 -22.35 5.48
CA ALA A 191 -8.88 -22.64 4.07
C ALA A 191 -9.89 -21.90 3.20
N ALA A 192 -9.43 -21.34 2.07
CA ALA A 192 -10.26 -20.55 1.16
C ALA A 192 -11.42 -21.34 0.53
N THR A 193 -11.37 -22.67 0.57
CA THR A 193 -12.40 -23.58 0.05
C THR A 193 -13.55 -23.84 1.02
N GLU A 194 -13.42 -23.42 2.28
CA GLU A 194 -14.45 -23.65 3.29
C GLU A 194 -15.52 -22.56 3.25
N LYS A 195 -16.76 -22.96 3.57
CA LYS A 195 -17.87 -22.02 3.71
C LYS A 195 -17.55 -21.02 4.83
N TRP A 196 -17.86 -19.75 4.61
CA TRP A 196 -17.73 -18.74 5.64
C TRP A 196 -18.55 -19.10 6.90
N THR A 197 -17.90 -18.97 8.05
CA THR A 197 -18.47 -19.15 9.39
C THR A 197 -18.03 -18.00 10.29
N PRO A 198 -18.65 -17.77 11.46
CA PRO A 198 -18.14 -16.80 12.44
C PRO A 198 -16.69 -17.05 12.89
N ASP A 199 -16.19 -18.27 12.70
CA ASP A 199 -14.81 -18.66 12.98
C ASP A 199 -13.84 -18.45 11.82
N HIS A 200 -14.32 -18.03 10.65
CA HIS A 200 -13.50 -17.82 9.47
C HIS A 200 -12.44 -16.75 9.72
N GLU A 201 -11.17 -17.12 9.61
CA GLU A 201 -10.03 -16.22 9.72
C GLU A 201 -9.26 -16.16 8.40
N PRO A 202 -9.42 -15.08 7.62
CA PRO A 202 -8.65 -14.87 6.40
C PRO A 202 -7.14 -14.86 6.67
N PRO A 203 -6.31 -15.35 5.74
CA PRO A 203 -4.85 -15.22 5.83
C PRO A 203 -4.46 -13.77 6.12
N HIS A 204 -3.47 -13.53 6.99
CA HIS A 204 -2.92 -12.21 7.33
C HIS A 204 -3.82 -11.24 8.12
N ARG A 205 -5.15 -11.40 8.19
CA ARG A 205 -6.04 -10.42 8.85
C ARG A 205 -5.71 -10.22 10.32
N GLN A 206 -5.58 -11.29 11.09
CA GLN A 206 -5.17 -11.23 12.50
C GLN A 206 -3.80 -10.55 12.67
N TRP A 207 -2.85 -10.86 11.78
CA TRP A 207 -1.51 -10.29 11.80
C TRP A 207 -1.53 -8.79 11.52
N SER A 208 -2.23 -8.37 10.47
CA SER A 208 -2.43 -6.96 10.10
C SER A 208 -3.07 -6.13 11.22
N THR A 209 -4.07 -6.69 11.89
CA THR A 209 -4.83 -5.97 12.92
C THR A 209 -4.01 -5.73 14.19
N SER A 210 -3.11 -6.64 14.55
CA SER A 210 -2.52 -6.68 15.89
C SER A 210 -0.99 -6.56 15.95
N HIS A 211 -0.30 -6.64 14.81
CA HIS A 211 1.17 -6.77 14.78
C HIS A 211 1.87 -5.80 13.84
N ARG A 212 1.15 -4.81 13.29
CA ARG A 212 1.77 -3.71 12.53
C ARG A 212 2.70 -2.88 13.43
N LEU A 213 3.80 -2.46 12.86
CA LEU A 213 4.85 -1.65 13.48
C LEU A 213 5.13 -0.40 12.65
N PHE A 214 5.75 0.60 13.25
CA PHE A 214 6.37 1.66 12.45
C PHE A 214 7.58 1.09 11.68
N PRO A 215 7.95 1.71 10.54
CA PRO A 215 9.10 1.29 9.76
C PRO A 215 10.38 1.20 10.60
N ASN A 216 11.13 0.11 10.46
CA ASN A 216 12.42 -0.14 11.12
C ASN A 216 12.34 -0.28 12.65
N GLU A 217 11.19 -0.63 13.24
CA GLU A 217 11.09 -1.01 14.66
C GLU A 217 11.64 -2.43 14.91
N GLU A 218 12.89 -2.72 14.48
CA GLU A 218 13.55 -4.03 14.65
C GLU A 218 13.59 -4.49 16.12
N SER A 219 13.73 -3.53 17.05
CA SER A 219 13.71 -3.80 18.49
C SER A 219 12.37 -4.38 19.00
N LEU A 220 11.29 -4.20 18.23
CA LEU A 220 9.96 -4.76 18.47
C LEU A 220 9.65 -5.96 17.55
N GLY A 221 10.65 -6.45 16.81
CA GLY A 221 10.52 -7.57 15.89
C GLY A 221 10.19 -7.19 14.45
N GLY A 222 10.27 -5.91 14.07
CA GLY A 222 10.16 -5.50 12.65
C GLY A 222 11.18 -6.22 11.78
N TYR A 223 10.74 -6.71 10.61
CA TYR A 223 11.59 -7.55 9.75
C TYR A 223 11.27 -7.45 8.26
N MET A 224 10.26 -6.66 7.86
CA MET A 224 9.87 -6.55 6.46
C MET A 224 10.76 -5.51 5.72
N PRO A 225 11.05 -5.71 4.43
CA PRO A 225 11.89 -4.79 3.65
C PRO A 225 11.15 -3.52 3.22
N VAL A 226 10.60 -2.78 4.19
CA VAL A 226 9.78 -1.57 3.96
C VAL A 226 10.55 -0.48 3.20
N ALA A 227 11.86 -0.37 3.41
CA ALA A 227 12.71 0.59 2.71
C ALA A 227 12.74 0.35 1.19
N ASP A 228 12.74 -0.91 0.73
CA ASP A 228 12.72 -1.24 -0.70
C ASP A 228 11.39 -0.77 -1.32
N CYS A 229 10.27 -0.92 -0.61
CA CYS A 229 8.96 -0.42 -1.05
C CYS A 229 8.93 1.11 -1.20
N VAL A 230 9.43 1.85 -0.20
CA VAL A 230 9.47 3.31 -0.26
C VAL A 230 10.37 3.79 -1.42
N ALA A 231 11.53 3.14 -1.62
CA ALA A 231 12.43 3.47 -2.73
C ALA A 231 11.75 3.26 -4.09
N ALA A 232 11.00 2.16 -4.26
CA ALA A 232 10.26 1.89 -5.48
C ALA A 232 9.18 2.95 -5.75
N ILE A 233 8.41 3.34 -4.74
CA ILE A 233 7.39 4.39 -4.89
C ILE A 233 8.01 5.74 -5.27
N LEU A 234 9.16 6.11 -4.71
CA LEU A 234 9.86 7.33 -5.13
C LEU A 234 10.34 7.25 -6.58
N ALA A 235 10.74 6.06 -7.05
CA ALA A 235 11.17 5.86 -8.43
C ALA A 235 10.04 6.09 -9.45
N THR A 236 8.78 5.80 -9.11
CA THR A 236 7.63 6.05 -10.02
C THR A 236 7.37 7.53 -10.27
N VAL A 237 7.72 8.39 -9.31
CA VAL A 237 7.62 9.84 -9.44
C VAL A 237 8.76 10.38 -10.32
N SER A 238 9.96 9.80 -10.20
CA SER A 238 11.11 10.19 -11.02
C SER A 238 10.94 9.83 -12.49
N THR A 239 10.30 8.69 -12.82
CA THR A 239 10.04 8.32 -14.22
C THR A 239 9.06 9.28 -14.89
N LEU A 240 8.05 9.77 -14.16
CA LEU A 240 7.13 10.79 -14.66
C LEU A 240 7.83 12.10 -15.03
N LEU A 241 8.78 12.55 -14.21
CA LEU A 241 9.55 13.78 -14.47
C LEU A 241 10.47 13.66 -15.69
N SER A 242 10.84 12.43 -16.08
CA SER A 242 11.68 12.18 -17.26
C SER A 242 10.90 12.00 -18.57
N SER A 243 9.62 11.63 -18.50
CA SER A 243 8.77 11.38 -19.67
C SER A 243 8.05 12.63 -20.18
N HIS A 244 7.90 13.64 -19.32
CA HIS A 244 7.53 14.99 -19.73
C HIS A 244 8.82 15.81 -19.81
N ASP A 245 9.06 16.49 -20.94
CA ASP A 245 10.18 17.42 -21.18
C ASP A 245 10.01 18.70 -20.34
N VAL A 246 9.82 18.50 -19.03
CA VAL A 246 9.66 19.52 -18.01
C VAL A 246 11.04 19.66 -17.40
N GLN A 247 11.79 20.64 -17.90
CA GLN A 247 12.97 21.14 -17.20
C GLN A 247 12.56 21.38 -15.74
N PRO A 248 13.21 20.74 -14.75
CA PRO A 248 12.90 21.01 -13.36
C PRO A 248 13.12 22.50 -13.13
N PRO A 249 12.21 23.23 -12.44
CA PRO A 249 12.53 24.57 -11.99
C PRO A 249 13.88 24.53 -11.27
N HIS A 250 14.72 25.54 -11.48
CA HIS A 250 16.10 25.67 -10.99
C HIS A 250 16.28 25.52 -9.45
N THR A 251 15.23 25.18 -8.72
CA THR A 251 15.16 24.92 -7.29
C THR A 251 15.13 23.44 -6.90
N LEU A 252 15.02 22.49 -7.84
CA LEU A 252 14.90 21.04 -7.52
C LEU A 252 16.21 20.25 -7.60
N THR A 253 17.30 20.82 -8.12
CA THR A 253 18.61 20.13 -8.22
C THR A 253 19.31 19.92 -6.87
N ASP A 254 18.83 20.58 -5.81
CA ASP A 254 19.40 20.52 -4.45
C ASP A 254 18.41 19.99 -3.40
N THR A 255 17.36 19.28 -3.81
CA THR A 255 16.36 18.74 -2.86
C THR A 255 16.93 17.53 -2.12
N CYS A 256 17.52 17.75 -0.95
CA CYS A 256 17.74 16.71 0.05
C CYS A 256 16.38 16.28 0.63
N TYR A 257 16.02 15.00 0.45
CA TYR A 257 14.90 14.40 1.18
C TYR A 257 15.34 14.14 2.62
N ALA A 258 15.20 15.17 3.47
CA ALA A 258 15.47 15.06 4.89
C ALA A 258 14.34 14.26 5.56
N TYR A 259 14.61 13.01 5.95
CA TYR A 259 13.74 12.27 6.85
C TYR A 259 14.17 12.54 8.30
N ARG A 260 13.19 12.62 9.22
CA ARG A 260 13.43 12.84 10.65
C ARG A 260 12.77 11.71 11.43
N THR A 261 13.51 10.65 11.72
CA THR A 261 13.10 9.59 12.66
C THR A 261 14.09 9.54 13.81
N ALA A 262 13.56 9.64 15.04
CA ALA A 262 14.23 9.39 16.33
C ALA A 262 15.75 9.66 16.38
N GLY A 263 16.17 10.88 16.03
CA GLY A 263 17.54 11.35 16.25
C GLY A 263 18.57 11.04 15.15
N LEU A 264 18.18 10.53 13.99
CA LEU A 264 19.05 10.41 12.81
C LEU A 264 18.72 11.48 11.77
N GLN A 265 19.77 12.13 11.26
CA GLN A 265 19.71 13.17 10.23
C GLN A 265 20.50 12.64 9.03
N GLY A 266 19.85 12.46 7.89
CA GLY A 266 20.47 11.96 6.65
C GLY A 266 19.79 12.53 5.42
N CYS A 267 20.58 12.72 4.35
CA CYS A 267 20.11 13.18 3.04
C CYS A 267 20.29 12.05 2.02
N LEU A 268 19.19 11.52 1.48
CA LEU A 268 19.22 10.74 0.25
C LEU A 268 19.28 11.71 -0.92
N HIS A 269 20.32 11.64 -1.75
CA HIS A 269 20.41 12.45 -2.96
C HIS A 269 19.87 11.68 -4.16
N ALA A 270 19.27 12.37 -5.13
CA ALA A 270 18.78 11.77 -6.37
C ALA A 270 19.84 10.94 -7.13
N ARG A 271 21.12 11.28 -6.95
CA ARG A 271 22.29 10.54 -7.48
C ARG A 271 22.51 9.15 -6.86
N ASP A 272 21.94 8.87 -5.69
CA ASP A 272 21.98 7.53 -5.09
C ASP A 272 20.95 6.56 -5.72
N LEU A 273 19.92 7.10 -6.40
CA LEU A 273 18.88 6.32 -7.10
C LEU A 273 19.35 5.79 -8.47
N GLN A 274 20.42 6.33 -9.04
CA GLN A 274 21.00 5.86 -10.31
C GLN A 274 21.61 4.45 -10.23
N ARG A 275 21.85 3.92 -9.02
CA ARG A 275 22.40 2.56 -8.82
C ARG A 275 21.37 1.43 -9.00
N LEU A 276 20.12 1.76 -9.33
CA LEU A 276 19.08 0.78 -9.67
C LEU A 276 18.90 0.58 -11.18
N ASP A 277 19.67 1.27 -12.04
CA ASP A 277 19.71 0.93 -13.47
C ASP A 277 20.52 -0.37 -13.68
N PRO A 278 19.90 -1.45 -14.20
CA PRO A 278 20.61 -2.70 -14.47
C PRO A 278 21.71 -2.57 -15.53
N ARG A 279 21.80 -1.44 -16.24
CA ARG A 279 22.72 -1.24 -17.37
C ARG A 279 24.06 -0.63 -17.00
N GLU A 280 24.27 -0.18 -15.76
CA GLU A 280 25.56 0.40 -15.33
C GLU A 280 26.05 -0.19 -14.00
N GLN A 281 26.71 -1.34 -14.05
CA GLN A 281 27.63 -1.76 -12.98
C GLN A 281 29.09 -1.62 -13.46
N PRO A 282 29.92 -0.77 -12.84
CA PRO A 282 31.36 -0.85 -13.00
C PRO A 282 31.94 -1.94 -12.11
N GLN A 283 32.88 -2.71 -12.66
CA GLN A 283 33.64 -3.75 -11.96
C GLN A 283 34.57 -3.17 -10.89
N GLY A 284 34.58 -3.79 -9.71
CA GLY A 284 35.72 -3.84 -8.79
C GLY A 284 35.94 -2.63 -7.87
N GLY A 285 35.61 -2.79 -6.57
CA GLY A 285 36.04 -1.89 -5.49
C GLY A 285 35.49 -2.30 -4.12
N PRO A 286 36.23 -2.09 -3.01
CA PRO A 286 35.94 -2.73 -1.72
C PRO A 286 34.69 -2.15 -1.04
N VAL A 287 33.85 -3.04 -0.50
CA VAL A 287 32.64 -2.69 0.25
C VAL A 287 33.01 -2.21 1.65
N ALA A 288 32.82 -0.92 1.94
CA ALA A 288 32.98 -0.37 3.28
C ALA A 288 31.83 -0.82 4.20
N ARG A 289 32.15 -1.62 5.21
CA ARG A 289 31.26 -1.93 6.34
C ARG A 289 31.26 -0.75 7.32
N ALA A 290 30.11 -0.11 7.52
CA ALA A 290 29.92 0.82 8.63
C ALA A 290 29.25 0.09 9.81
N ALA A 291 29.97 0.00 10.93
CA ALA A 291 29.46 -0.49 12.21
C ALA A 291 28.72 0.64 12.94
N LEU A 292 27.57 0.34 13.55
CA LEU A 292 26.77 1.31 14.31
C LEU A 292 26.94 1.10 15.83
N VAL A 293 27.36 2.15 16.54
CA VAL A 293 27.51 2.18 18.00
C VAL A 293 26.22 2.71 18.65
N ARG A 294 25.72 1.98 19.66
CA ARG A 294 24.50 2.26 20.44
C ARG A 294 24.58 3.53 21.29
N ARG A 295 23.42 4.18 21.49
CA ARG A 295 23.01 4.71 22.81
C ARG A 295 21.55 4.38 23.11
N SER A 296 21.33 3.87 24.31
CA SER A 296 20.07 3.40 24.89
C SER A 296 19.25 4.54 25.51
N GLY A 297 17.93 4.52 25.29
CA GLY A 297 16.95 5.34 26.02
C GLY A 297 15.56 4.77 25.78
N GLY A 298 15.01 4.06 26.76
CA GLY A 298 13.72 3.37 26.63
C GLY A 298 12.55 4.23 27.09
N VAL A 299 11.39 4.06 26.44
CA VAL A 299 10.07 4.38 27.00
C VAL A 299 9.09 3.31 26.52
N ARG A 300 8.41 2.64 27.47
CA ARG A 300 7.33 1.68 27.23
C ARG A 300 6.00 2.44 27.17
N GLY A 301 5.19 2.14 26.15
CA GLY A 301 3.78 2.52 26.10
C GLY A 301 2.99 1.45 25.35
N ARG A 302 2.13 0.72 26.07
CA ARG A 302 1.22 -0.29 25.50
C ARG A 302 -0.03 0.41 24.95
N GLY A 303 -0.33 0.15 23.70
CA GLY A 303 -1.58 0.48 23.02
C GLY A 303 -1.55 -0.18 21.65
N ALA A 304 -2.32 -1.25 21.47
CA ALA A 304 -2.52 -1.91 20.18
C ALA A 304 -3.47 -1.04 19.33
N GLY A 305 -2.93 0.05 18.78
CA GLY A 305 -3.55 0.81 17.69
C GLY A 305 -2.93 0.39 16.36
N HIS A 306 -3.67 0.53 15.27
CA HIS A 306 -3.13 0.32 13.92
C HIS A 306 -1.96 1.29 13.72
N ARG A 307 -0.74 0.76 13.61
CA ARG A 307 0.48 1.54 13.38
C ARG A 307 0.74 1.61 11.88
N ALA A 308 0.56 2.78 11.29
CA ALA A 308 0.99 3.08 9.93
C ALA A 308 1.34 4.57 9.87
N LEU A 309 2.40 4.90 9.14
CA LEU A 309 2.68 6.27 8.75
C LEU A 309 1.98 6.51 7.41
N LEU A 310 1.11 7.52 7.36
CA LEU A 310 0.52 7.97 6.10
C LEU A 310 1.46 9.04 5.51
N VAL A 311 1.90 8.82 4.27
CA VAL A 311 2.82 9.71 3.54
C VAL A 311 2.16 10.18 2.26
#